data_AF-A0AA37XC24-F1
#
_entry.id   AF-A0AA37XC24-F1
#
_cell.length_a   1.000
_cell.length_b   1.000
_cell.length_c   1.000
_cell.angle_alpha   90.00
_cell.angle_beta   90.00
_cell.angle_gamma   90.00
#
_symmetry.space_group_name_H-M   'P 1'
#
loop_
_entity.id
_entity.type
_entity.pdbx_description
1 polymer ?
#
loop_
_entity_poly.entity_id
_entity_poly.type
_entity_poly.pdbx_seq_one_letter_code
_entity_poly.pdbx_strand_id
1 'polypeptide(L)'
;MSLDLNTGLPPELGPISWLHGVWEGTGVLDYKLDDDTVHSAEFGQRISFSNDGPPYFNYSAQAWLLDEASTPLVAETGYWRLGRDLQAFDAGPGMIPPSASTPYTGVESVEALRNRDEGFDLEVAIVHPNGVNELYVGQVKGARIDLATDAVVQSVNAKPYTAATRLYGLVEGTCCGRGTWPPSARICATMPPDGWRRLDEASPLPGSSPLLRLPGAVASEQHPGLAAHYGEPLPEQRRLEAGAAFVELPRSVVSVTGPDRLSWLDSMTSQRLTGLAPGGSAETLVLDQNGRIEHAARVVDDGATAWLVAEPENASGLASWLDRMRFMLRVEVAEHPELAVLGAVDGSGLPACAPAGVPLVWIDPWREVAAGAGSTRPPSSTPATTGAGARPSCRARRWRRSPSRCARGSGPCPACSPPRRCGSPPGARGREPTPTSAASRTSSTGCAAPCT
;
A
#
# COMPACT_ATOMS: atom_id res chain seq x y z
N MET A 1 17.19 21.17 -10.69
CA MET A 1 16.72 20.43 -9.50
C MET A 1 16.64 18.98 -9.93
N SER A 2 17.52 18.11 -9.42
CA SER A 2 17.61 16.71 -9.87
C SER A 2 16.34 15.97 -9.47
N LEU A 3 15.64 15.35 -10.42
CA LEU A 3 14.58 14.36 -10.13
C LEU A 3 15.22 13.25 -9.30
N ASP A 4 14.88 13.15 -8.02
CA ASP A 4 15.24 11.99 -7.20
C ASP A 4 14.17 10.93 -7.47
N LEU A 5 14.45 10.00 -8.37
CA LEU A 5 13.52 8.93 -8.71
C LEU A 5 13.45 7.96 -7.54
N ASN A 6 12.27 7.83 -6.93
CA ASN A 6 11.95 6.66 -6.12
C ASN A 6 12.16 5.42 -7.00
N THR A 7 13.12 4.56 -6.65
CA THR A 7 13.65 3.47 -7.50
C THR A 7 12.63 2.38 -7.86
N GLY A 8 11.38 2.48 -7.40
CA GLY A 8 10.29 1.57 -7.71
C GLY A 8 9.23 2.10 -8.68
N LEU A 9 9.26 3.37 -9.08
CA LEU A 9 8.27 3.95 -10.00
C LEU A 9 8.74 3.88 -11.47
N PRO A 10 7.81 3.71 -12.43
CA PRO A 10 8.11 3.91 -13.85
C PRO A 10 8.74 5.29 -14.10
N PRO A 11 9.77 5.39 -14.96
CA PRO A 11 10.44 6.67 -15.23
C PRO A 11 9.50 7.78 -15.65
N GLU A 12 8.44 7.47 -16.40
CA GLU A 12 7.42 8.41 -16.86
C GLU A 12 6.69 9.11 -15.70
N LEU A 13 6.62 8.49 -14.52
CA LEU A 13 6.03 9.12 -13.34
C LEU A 13 7.02 10.03 -12.60
N GLY A 14 8.29 10.07 -13.02
CA GLY A 14 9.33 10.91 -12.43
C GLY A 14 8.89 12.38 -12.20
N PRO A 15 8.35 13.08 -13.20
CA PRO A 15 7.94 14.49 -13.06
C PRO A 15 6.86 14.74 -12.01
N ILE A 16 6.04 13.74 -11.72
CA ILE A 16 4.94 13.79 -10.75
C ILE A 16 5.17 12.86 -9.55
N SER A 17 6.38 12.33 -9.40
CA SER A 17 6.72 11.31 -8.39
C SER A 17 6.50 11.79 -6.96
N TRP A 18 6.58 13.10 -6.75
CA TRP A 18 6.30 13.75 -5.48
C TRP A 18 4.85 13.62 -5.04
N LEU A 19 3.89 13.32 -5.92
CA LEU A 19 2.50 13.03 -5.54
C LEU A 19 2.34 11.65 -4.89
N HIS A 20 3.23 10.69 -5.19
CA HIS A 20 3.10 9.29 -4.76
C HIS A 20 3.08 9.18 -3.22
N GLY A 21 2.02 8.59 -2.68
CA GLY A 21 1.80 8.50 -1.23
C GLY A 21 0.36 8.81 -0.83
N VAL A 22 0.15 8.90 0.48
CA VAL A 22 -1.13 9.32 1.07
C VAL A 22 -0.95 10.69 1.72
N TRP A 23 -1.88 11.57 1.39
CA TRP A 23 -1.95 12.94 1.86
C TRP A 23 -3.22 13.13 2.66
N GLU A 24 -3.11 13.80 3.79
CA GLU A 24 -4.26 14.18 4.59
C GLU A 24 -4.11 15.62 5.06
N GLY A 25 -5.19 16.37 5.00
CA GLY A 25 -5.18 17.77 5.38
C GLY A 25 -6.58 18.34 5.48
N THR A 26 -6.65 19.62 5.77
CA THR A 26 -7.89 20.37 5.84
C THR A 26 -7.92 21.47 4.78
N GLY A 27 -9.12 21.97 4.48
CA GLY A 27 -9.32 23.07 3.55
C GLY A 27 -10.58 23.84 3.86
N VAL A 28 -10.76 24.95 3.13
CA VAL A 28 -11.96 25.79 3.22
C VAL A 28 -12.71 25.71 1.89
N LEU A 29 -14.00 25.46 2.01
CA LEU A 29 -14.96 25.43 0.91
C LEU A 29 -15.79 26.71 0.98
N ASP A 30 -15.64 27.59 -0.02
CA ASP A 30 -16.51 28.74 -0.22
C ASP A 30 -17.44 28.47 -1.39
N TYR A 31 -18.75 28.59 -1.19
CA TYR A 31 -19.75 28.37 -2.24
C TYR A 31 -20.90 29.36 -2.12
N LYS A 32 -21.56 29.66 -3.24
CA LYS A 32 -22.79 30.45 -3.23
C LYS A 32 -23.99 29.57 -3.52
N LEU A 33 -25.06 29.79 -2.78
CA LEU A 33 -26.38 29.26 -3.11
C LEU A 33 -27.16 30.30 -3.93
N ASP A 34 -28.40 29.96 -4.29
CA ASP A 34 -29.26 30.75 -5.18
C ASP A 34 -29.53 32.19 -4.71
N ASP A 35 -29.23 32.51 -3.45
CA ASP A 35 -29.39 33.82 -2.81
C ASP A 35 -28.15 34.71 -2.89
N ASP A 36 -27.12 34.29 -3.63
CA ASP A 36 -25.83 34.99 -3.80
C ASP A 36 -25.01 35.14 -2.50
N THR A 37 -25.48 34.54 -1.39
CA THR A 37 -24.79 34.47 -0.11
C THR A 37 -23.61 33.51 -0.22
N VAL A 38 -22.42 33.95 0.21
CA VAL A 38 -21.26 33.08 0.31
C VAL A 38 -21.34 32.29 1.62
N HIS A 39 -21.51 30.99 1.49
CA HIS A 39 -21.36 30.02 2.56
C HIS A 39 -19.91 29.56 2.61
N SER A 40 -19.37 29.44 3.82
CA SER A 40 -18.02 28.93 4.05
C SER A 40 -18.09 27.77 5.04
N ALA A 41 -17.37 26.69 4.74
CA ALA A 41 -17.26 25.52 5.59
C ALA A 41 -15.83 24.97 5.57
N GLU A 42 -15.39 24.44 6.71
CA GLU A 42 -14.12 23.71 6.80
C GLU A 42 -14.34 22.22 6.50
N PHE A 43 -13.39 21.62 5.79
CA PHE A 43 -13.45 20.21 5.44
C PHE A 43 -12.10 19.53 5.68
N GLY A 44 -12.14 18.24 6.04
CA GLY A 44 -11.00 17.34 5.98
C GLY A 44 -10.99 16.62 4.64
N GLN A 45 -9.80 16.31 4.14
CA GLN A 45 -9.65 15.56 2.90
C GLN A 45 -8.45 14.64 2.98
N ARG A 46 -8.61 13.43 2.44
CA ARG A 46 -7.58 12.43 2.26
C ARG A 46 -7.45 12.09 0.79
N ILE A 47 -6.23 12.08 0.29
CA ILE A 47 -5.88 11.78 -1.11
C ILE A 47 -4.83 10.68 -1.13
N SER A 48 -4.99 9.70 -2.00
CA SER A 48 -4.02 8.63 -2.23
C SER A 48 -3.61 8.61 -3.70
N PHE A 49 -2.30 8.57 -3.92
CA PHE A 49 -1.68 8.27 -5.21
C PHE A 49 -0.88 6.99 -5.08
N SER A 50 -1.22 5.98 -5.88
CA SER A 50 -0.55 4.68 -5.91
C SER A 50 -0.15 4.29 -7.31
N ASN A 51 0.85 3.43 -7.42
CA ASN A 51 1.28 2.88 -8.71
C ASN A 51 1.39 1.36 -8.61
N ASP A 52 0.84 0.68 -9.61
CA ASP A 52 0.79 -0.78 -9.69
C ASP A 52 1.74 -1.35 -10.77
N GLY A 53 2.63 -0.53 -11.34
CA GLY A 53 3.61 -0.92 -12.35
C GLY A 53 3.49 -0.16 -13.69
N PRO A 54 2.31 0.00 -14.30
CA PRO A 54 2.16 0.80 -15.52
C PRO A 54 2.44 2.30 -15.32
N PRO A 55 2.67 3.10 -16.38
CA PRO A 55 3.10 4.51 -16.27
C PRO A 55 1.94 5.49 -15.98
N TYR A 56 1.12 5.19 -14.97
CA TYR A 56 0.07 6.07 -14.44
C TYR A 56 -0.06 5.91 -12.93
N PHE A 57 -0.61 6.91 -12.24
CA PHE A 57 -1.06 6.76 -10.85
C PHE A 57 -2.54 6.40 -10.81
N ASN A 58 -2.90 5.45 -9.94
CA ASN A 58 -4.26 5.35 -9.44
C ASN A 58 -4.46 6.46 -8.40
N TYR A 59 -5.56 7.17 -8.52
CA TYR A 59 -5.92 8.30 -7.69
C TYR A 59 -7.23 8.00 -6.96
N SER A 60 -7.27 8.26 -5.66
CA SER A 60 -8.52 8.26 -4.90
C SER A 60 -8.52 9.40 -3.89
N ALA A 61 -9.62 10.12 -3.76
CA ALA A 61 -9.79 11.15 -2.75
C ALA A 61 -11.16 11.06 -2.09
N GLN A 62 -11.18 11.38 -0.79
CA GLN A 62 -12.38 11.50 0.02
C GLN A 62 -12.29 12.79 0.84
N ALA A 63 -13.39 13.53 0.91
CA ALA A 63 -13.53 14.73 1.71
C ALA A 63 -14.76 14.63 2.61
N TRP A 64 -14.69 15.26 3.79
CA TRP A 64 -15.74 15.30 4.80
C TRP A 64 -15.78 16.68 5.46
N LEU A 65 -16.95 17.11 5.93
CA LEU A 65 -17.07 18.33 6.74
C LEU A 65 -16.37 18.13 8.08
N LEU A 66 -15.74 19.19 8.59
CA LEU A 66 -15.22 19.23 9.96
C LEU A 66 -16.34 19.59 10.94
N ASP A 67 -17.38 18.76 10.96
CA ASP A 67 -18.46 18.78 11.96
C ASP A 67 -18.31 17.61 12.94
N GLU A 68 -19.18 17.53 13.96
CA GLU A 68 -19.14 16.44 14.96
C GLU A 68 -19.34 15.05 14.34
N ALA A 69 -20.03 14.97 13.19
CA ALA A 69 -20.37 13.72 12.52
C ALA A 69 -19.35 13.30 11.44
N SER A 70 -18.38 14.16 11.10
CA SER A 70 -17.51 14.01 9.93
C SER A 70 -18.29 13.71 8.66
N THR A 71 -19.31 14.52 8.38
CA THR A 71 -20.26 14.29 7.28
C THR A 71 -19.54 14.15 5.92
N PRO A 72 -19.70 13.02 5.19
CA PRO A 72 -19.08 12.86 3.87
C PRO A 72 -19.52 13.93 2.86
N LEU A 73 -18.56 14.50 2.14
CA LEU A 73 -18.79 15.55 1.13
C LEU A 73 -18.63 15.03 -0.30
N VAL A 74 -17.41 14.59 -0.63
CA VAL A 74 -17.02 14.19 -1.99
C VAL A 74 -16.16 12.95 -1.88
N ALA A 75 -16.42 11.99 -2.77
CA ALA A 75 -15.48 10.94 -3.10
C ALA A 75 -15.19 11.01 -4.60
N GLU A 76 -13.95 10.73 -4.98
CA GLU A 76 -13.54 10.70 -6.37
C GLU A 76 -12.41 9.68 -6.57
N THR A 77 -12.36 9.08 -7.75
CA THR A 77 -11.32 8.11 -8.13
C THR A 77 -10.95 8.28 -9.59
N GLY A 78 -9.73 7.90 -9.98
CA GLY A 78 -9.28 8.15 -11.33
C GLY A 78 -7.83 7.77 -11.62
N TYR A 79 -7.34 8.24 -12.75
CA TYR A 79 -5.99 7.98 -13.22
C TYR A 79 -5.28 9.27 -13.62
N TRP A 80 -4.00 9.35 -13.29
CA TRP A 80 -3.11 10.45 -13.67
C TRP A 80 -1.96 9.92 -14.51
N ARG A 81 -1.68 10.53 -15.65
CA ARG A 81 -0.56 10.16 -16.52
C ARG A 81 0.05 11.38 -17.20
N LEU A 82 1.27 11.22 -17.73
CA LEU A 82 1.81 12.20 -18.66
C LEU A 82 0.95 12.22 -19.94
N GLY A 83 0.66 13.43 -20.41
CA GLY A 83 0.04 13.70 -21.70
C GLY A 83 1.06 13.48 -22.80
N ARG A 84 0.87 12.43 -23.59
CA ARG A 84 1.67 12.13 -24.78
C ARG A 84 0.89 11.21 -25.71
N ASP A 85 1.30 11.18 -26.96
CA ASP A 85 0.79 10.21 -27.92
C ASP A 85 1.07 8.78 -27.43
N LEU A 86 0.04 7.94 -27.49
CA LEU A 86 0.15 6.51 -27.23
C LEU A 86 0.73 5.83 -28.48
N GLN A 87 1.66 4.91 -28.26
CA GLN A 87 2.47 4.27 -29.29
C GLN A 87 2.38 2.75 -29.18
N ALA A 88 3.12 2.03 -30.04
CA ALA A 88 3.12 0.56 -30.09
C ALA A 88 3.53 -0.14 -28.78
N PHE A 89 4.19 0.58 -27.86
CA PHE A 89 4.59 0.10 -26.54
C PHE A 89 3.57 0.38 -25.43
N ASP A 90 2.47 1.08 -25.76
CA ASP A 90 1.33 1.26 -24.87
C ASP A 90 0.24 0.24 -25.18
N ALA A 91 -0.63 -0.02 -24.20
CA ALA A 91 -1.80 -0.86 -24.42
C ALA A 91 -2.75 -0.15 -25.40
N GLY A 92 -3.24 -0.90 -26.39
CA GLY A 92 -4.19 -0.40 -27.37
C GLY A 92 -5.63 -0.39 -26.85
N PRO A 93 -6.57 0.13 -27.65
CA PRO A 93 -7.99 0.15 -27.28
C PRO A 93 -8.51 -1.27 -26.97
N GLY A 94 -9.35 -1.37 -25.93
CA GLY A 94 -9.82 -2.66 -25.43
C GLY A 94 -8.75 -3.36 -24.60
N MET A 95 -8.49 -4.64 -24.90
CA MET A 95 -7.49 -5.46 -24.20
C MET A 95 -6.31 -5.81 -25.12
N ILE A 96 -5.96 -4.91 -26.05
CA ILE A 96 -4.85 -5.13 -26.98
C ILE A 96 -3.54 -4.89 -26.22
N PRO A 97 -2.67 -5.90 -26.08
CA PRO A 97 -1.41 -5.73 -25.37
C PRO A 97 -0.42 -4.88 -26.19
N PRO A 98 0.56 -4.26 -25.52
CA PRO A 98 1.69 -3.63 -26.19
C PRO A 98 2.40 -4.60 -27.13
N SER A 99 2.84 -4.09 -28.28
CA SER A 99 3.61 -4.83 -29.29
C SER A 99 5.10 -4.48 -29.30
N ALA A 100 5.52 -3.49 -28.51
CA ALA A 100 6.90 -3.06 -28.37
C ALA A 100 7.26 -2.80 -26.89
N SER A 101 8.55 -2.75 -26.57
CA SER A 101 9.04 -2.31 -25.26
C SER A 101 9.05 -0.79 -25.16
N THR A 102 8.77 -0.25 -23.96
CA THR A 102 8.85 1.19 -23.71
C THR A 102 10.27 1.73 -23.93
N PRO A 103 10.46 2.87 -24.61
CA PRO A 103 11.75 3.54 -24.71
C PRO A 103 12.11 4.34 -23.45
N TYR A 104 11.17 4.49 -22.51
CA TYR A 104 11.36 5.28 -21.29
C TYR A 104 12.03 4.42 -20.21
N THR A 105 13.34 4.29 -20.28
CA THR A 105 14.13 3.47 -19.34
C THR A 105 14.79 4.28 -18.22
N GLY A 106 14.66 5.61 -18.23
CA GLY A 106 15.23 6.48 -17.21
C GLY A 106 14.88 7.96 -17.40
N VAL A 107 15.49 8.82 -16.58
CA VAL A 107 15.22 10.27 -16.58
C VAL A 107 15.44 10.88 -17.96
N GLU A 108 16.58 10.62 -18.60
CA GLU A 108 16.94 11.24 -19.88
C GLU A 108 15.92 10.97 -20.98
N SER A 109 15.40 9.74 -21.07
CA SER A 109 14.35 9.40 -22.04
C SER A 109 13.03 10.12 -21.77
N VAL A 110 12.72 10.42 -20.51
CA VAL A 110 11.50 11.12 -20.12
C VAL A 110 11.65 12.62 -20.34
N GLU A 111 12.84 13.19 -20.15
CA GLU A 111 13.13 14.60 -20.43
C GLU A 111 12.84 14.99 -21.90
N ALA A 112 12.89 14.03 -22.83
CA ALA A 112 12.48 14.23 -24.22
C ALA A 112 10.97 14.54 -24.39
N LEU A 113 10.15 14.31 -23.36
CA LEU A 113 8.71 14.63 -23.33
C LEU A 113 8.43 16.06 -22.87
N ARG A 114 9.44 16.90 -22.65
CA ARG A 114 9.19 18.29 -22.26
C ARG A 114 8.41 19.03 -23.35
N ASN A 115 7.39 19.75 -22.90
CA ASN A 115 6.62 20.65 -23.75
C ASN A 115 7.38 21.97 -24.00
N ARG A 116 6.79 22.87 -24.79
CA ARG A 116 7.40 24.16 -25.17
C ARG A 116 7.62 25.10 -23.98
N ASP A 117 6.88 24.90 -22.89
CA ASP A 117 6.99 25.68 -21.66
C ASP A 117 8.00 25.09 -20.67
N GLU A 118 8.80 24.12 -21.11
CA GLU A 118 9.74 23.35 -20.30
C GLU A 118 9.06 22.55 -19.16
N GLY A 119 7.75 22.33 -19.25
CA GLY A 119 6.98 21.43 -18.37
C GLY A 119 6.77 20.06 -18.99
N PHE A 120 5.92 19.25 -18.37
CA PHE A 120 5.38 18.02 -18.95
C PHE A 120 3.87 18.10 -19.00
N ASP A 121 3.27 17.75 -20.12
CA ASP A 121 1.82 17.71 -20.25
C ASP A 121 1.24 16.60 -19.37
N LEU A 122 0.03 16.80 -18.87
CA LEU A 122 -0.71 15.87 -18.02
C LEU A 122 -2.09 15.63 -18.56
N GLU A 123 -2.54 14.38 -18.43
CA GLU A 123 -3.92 13.97 -18.65
C GLU A 123 -4.42 13.24 -17.41
N VAL A 124 -5.58 13.67 -16.90
CA VAL A 124 -6.15 13.18 -15.66
C VAL A 124 -7.63 12.89 -15.86
N ALA A 125 -8.03 11.64 -15.65
CA ALA A 125 -9.42 11.23 -15.75
C ALA A 125 -9.96 10.92 -14.36
N ILE A 126 -11.06 11.54 -13.96
CA ILE A 126 -11.67 11.42 -12.63
C ILE A 126 -13.16 11.07 -12.78
N VAL A 127 -13.62 10.17 -11.93
CA VAL A 127 -15.02 9.75 -11.83
C VAL A 127 -15.53 10.05 -10.43
N HIS A 128 -16.75 10.57 -10.37
CA HIS A 128 -17.45 10.92 -9.15
C HIS A 128 -18.71 10.05 -8.98
N PRO A 129 -19.04 9.63 -7.74
CA PRO A 129 -20.22 8.81 -7.46
C PRO A 129 -21.56 9.55 -7.69
N ASN A 130 -21.52 10.87 -7.83
CA ASN A 130 -22.68 11.71 -8.14
C ASN A 130 -23.04 11.72 -9.65
N GLY A 131 -22.38 10.90 -10.46
CA GLY A 131 -22.66 10.75 -11.88
C GLY A 131 -21.97 11.79 -12.77
N VAL A 132 -20.86 12.36 -12.31
CA VAL A 132 -19.99 13.26 -13.08
C VAL A 132 -18.67 12.54 -13.39
N ASN A 133 -18.18 12.68 -14.63
CA ASN A 133 -16.84 12.28 -15.03
C ASN A 133 -16.12 13.49 -15.62
N GLU A 134 -14.84 13.64 -15.30
CA GLU A 134 -14.01 14.77 -15.69
C GLU A 134 -12.75 14.27 -16.38
N LEU A 135 -12.46 14.85 -17.54
CA LEU A 135 -11.15 14.78 -18.17
C LEU A 135 -10.47 16.13 -17.99
N TYR A 136 -9.35 16.14 -17.31
CA TYR A 136 -8.46 17.29 -17.20
C TYR A 136 -7.26 17.13 -18.10
N VAL A 137 -6.84 18.26 -18.66
CA VAL A 137 -5.57 18.44 -19.33
C VAL A 137 -4.82 19.58 -18.67
N GLY A 138 -3.50 19.52 -18.71
CA GLY A 138 -2.67 20.58 -18.15
C GLY A 138 -1.21 20.21 -18.15
N GLN A 139 -0.45 20.73 -17.19
CA GLN A 139 0.99 20.47 -17.14
C GLN A 139 1.55 20.47 -15.71
N VAL A 140 2.67 19.78 -15.55
CA VAL A 140 3.57 19.90 -14.40
C VAL A 140 4.81 20.69 -14.78
N LYS A 141 5.15 21.73 -14.02
CA LYS A 141 6.39 22.48 -14.16
C LYS A 141 7.07 22.62 -12.79
N GLY A 142 8.16 21.88 -12.60
CA GLY A 142 8.81 21.77 -11.31
C GLY A 142 7.87 21.18 -10.27
N ALA A 143 7.63 21.92 -9.19
CA ALA A 143 6.78 21.53 -8.06
C ALA A 143 5.32 21.99 -8.19
N ARG A 144 4.88 22.43 -9.38
CA ARG A 144 3.54 22.99 -9.60
C ARG A 144 2.83 22.24 -10.72
N ILE A 145 1.55 21.96 -10.51
CA ILE A 145 0.64 21.37 -11.50
C ILE A 145 -0.53 22.33 -11.70
N ASP A 146 -0.82 22.64 -12.95
CA ASP A 146 -1.98 23.40 -13.37
C ASP A 146 -2.83 22.50 -14.28
N LEU A 147 -4.11 22.32 -13.94
CA LEU A 147 -5.07 21.50 -14.68
C LEU A 147 -6.35 22.30 -14.96
N ALA A 148 -6.93 22.07 -16.13
CA ALA A 148 -8.24 22.57 -16.50
C ALA A 148 -9.04 21.44 -17.16
N THR A 149 -10.35 21.44 -16.92
CA THR A 149 -11.23 20.45 -17.54
C THR A 149 -11.31 20.66 -19.05
N ASP A 150 -11.03 19.61 -19.80
CA ASP A 150 -11.22 19.54 -21.26
C ASP A 150 -12.62 19.02 -21.59
N ALA A 151 -13.09 18.01 -20.84
CA ALA A 151 -14.42 17.45 -21.01
C ALA A 151 -15.07 17.07 -19.69
N VAL A 152 -16.39 17.29 -19.60
CA VAL A 152 -17.26 16.80 -18.52
C VAL A 152 -18.33 15.90 -19.13
N VAL A 153 -18.48 14.69 -18.60
CA VAL A 153 -19.57 13.77 -18.95
C VAL A 153 -20.47 13.57 -17.74
N GLN A 154 -21.75 13.87 -17.90
CA GLN A 154 -22.75 13.80 -16.83
C GLN A 154 -23.81 12.74 -17.14
N SER A 155 -24.21 12.02 -16.09
CA SER A 155 -25.43 11.21 -16.12
C SER A 155 -26.67 12.10 -16.15
N VAL A 156 -27.79 11.55 -16.62
CA VAL A 156 -29.08 12.28 -16.74
C VAL A 156 -29.58 12.87 -15.42
N ASN A 157 -29.19 12.28 -14.28
CA ASN A 157 -29.63 12.70 -12.96
C ASN A 157 -28.57 13.53 -12.20
N ALA A 158 -27.41 13.76 -12.80
CA ALA A 158 -26.35 14.55 -12.16
C ALA A 158 -26.80 16.01 -12.03
N LYS A 159 -26.36 16.67 -10.95
CA LYS A 159 -26.51 18.12 -10.82
C LYS A 159 -25.70 18.81 -11.93
N PRO A 160 -26.17 19.96 -12.46
CA PRO A 160 -25.47 20.67 -13.52
C PRO A 160 -24.05 21.05 -13.08
N TYR A 161 -23.07 20.65 -13.88
CA TYR A 161 -21.67 20.92 -13.64
C TYR A 161 -20.93 21.03 -14.98
N THR A 162 -20.06 22.04 -15.17
CA THR A 162 -19.57 22.38 -16.52
C THR A 162 -18.07 22.33 -16.71
N ALA A 163 -17.28 22.65 -15.69
CA ALA A 163 -15.81 22.65 -15.76
C ALA A 163 -15.22 22.84 -14.37
N ALA A 164 -13.93 22.57 -14.19
CA ALA A 164 -13.15 23.11 -13.08
C ALA A 164 -11.71 23.40 -13.49
N THR A 165 -11.04 24.17 -12.64
CA THR A 165 -9.58 24.27 -12.65
C THR A 165 -9.03 23.72 -11.34
N ARG A 166 -7.96 22.95 -11.43
CA ARG A 166 -7.25 22.40 -10.27
C ARG A 166 -5.79 22.85 -10.32
N LEU A 167 -5.30 23.33 -9.20
CA LEU A 167 -3.91 23.69 -8.99
C LEU A 167 -3.35 22.80 -7.88
N TYR A 168 -2.20 22.19 -8.10
CA TYR A 168 -1.43 21.54 -7.04
C TYR A 168 -0.02 22.14 -6.95
N GLY A 169 0.53 22.20 -5.76
CA GLY A 169 1.89 22.68 -5.53
C GLY A 169 2.56 21.97 -4.36
N LEU A 170 3.86 21.68 -4.47
CA LEU A 170 4.67 21.25 -3.33
C LEU A 170 5.37 22.47 -2.73
N VAL A 171 5.01 22.82 -1.49
CA VAL A 171 5.57 23.96 -0.74
C VAL A 171 6.14 23.41 0.56
N GLU A 172 7.45 23.60 0.79
CA GLU A 172 8.13 23.13 2.02
C GLU A 172 7.91 21.63 2.35
N GLY A 173 7.74 20.78 1.34
CA GLY A 173 7.47 19.34 1.51
C GLY A 173 5.99 18.96 1.72
N THR A 174 5.10 19.96 1.72
CA THR A 174 3.65 19.83 1.91
C THR A 174 2.94 20.05 0.57
N CYS A 175 2.01 19.16 0.19
CA CYS A 175 1.23 19.31 -1.05
C CYS A 175 0.02 20.23 -0.81
N CYS A 176 -0.08 21.37 -1.49
CA CYS A 176 -1.25 22.25 -1.43
C CYS A 176 -2.09 22.15 -2.70
N GLY A 177 -3.40 22.32 -2.57
CA GLY A 177 -4.37 22.20 -3.66
C GLY A 177 -5.33 23.39 -3.71
N ARG A 178 -5.72 23.82 -4.91
CA ARG A 178 -6.81 24.79 -5.11
C ARG A 178 -7.70 24.37 -6.28
N GLY A 179 -8.99 24.23 -6.03
CA GLY A 179 -10.02 23.94 -7.02
C GLY A 179 -10.95 25.13 -7.26
N THR A 180 -11.46 25.30 -8.48
CA THR A 180 -12.52 26.29 -8.79
C THR A 180 -13.55 25.69 -9.72
N TRP A 181 -14.84 25.79 -9.37
CA TRP A 181 -15.99 25.14 -10.00
C TRP A 181 -17.09 26.19 -10.28
N PRO A 182 -17.66 26.26 -11.50
CA PRO A 182 -18.83 27.05 -11.81
C PRO A 182 -20.09 26.51 -11.11
N PRO A 183 -21.08 27.37 -10.81
CA PRO A 183 -21.11 28.81 -11.08
C PRO A 183 -20.41 29.68 -10.02
N SER A 184 -19.93 29.11 -8.91
CA SER A 184 -19.50 29.93 -7.77
C SER A 184 -18.74 29.21 -6.65
N ALA A 185 -18.42 27.92 -6.77
CA ALA A 185 -17.72 27.18 -5.72
C ALA A 185 -16.19 27.28 -5.88
N ARG A 186 -15.52 27.71 -4.83
CA ARG A 186 -14.06 27.74 -4.74
C ARG A 186 -13.64 26.87 -3.58
N ILE A 187 -12.82 25.89 -3.88
CA ILE A 187 -12.13 25.11 -2.86
C ILE A 187 -10.73 25.67 -2.80
N CYS A 188 -10.40 26.36 -1.73
CA CYS A 188 -9.02 26.66 -1.43
C CYS A 188 -8.62 25.74 -0.28
N ALA A 189 -7.78 24.74 -0.58
CA ALA A 189 -6.96 24.16 0.48
C ALA A 189 -5.84 25.18 0.78
N THR A 190 -6.22 26.29 1.40
CA THR A 190 -5.31 27.30 1.92
C THR A 190 -4.80 26.80 3.27
N MET A 191 -3.50 26.97 3.53
CA MET A 191 -2.86 26.56 4.78
C MET A 191 -3.55 27.18 6.01
N PRO A 192 -4.16 26.39 6.91
CA PRO A 192 -4.03 26.68 8.34
C PRO A 192 -2.57 26.40 8.73
N PRO A 193 -2.08 26.81 9.92
CA PRO A 193 -0.67 26.65 10.29
C PRO A 193 -0.13 25.20 10.20
N ASP A 194 -0.99 24.19 10.02
CA ASP A 194 -0.62 22.78 10.01
C ASP A 194 -0.47 22.10 8.64
N GLY A 195 -0.91 22.69 7.52
CA GLY A 195 -0.66 22.16 6.16
C GLY A 195 -1.18 20.74 5.87
N TRP A 196 -1.15 20.34 4.59
CA TRP A 196 -1.45 18.99 4.11
C TRP A 196 -0.24 18.07 4.25
N ARG A 197 -0.27 17.18 5.22
CA ARG A 197 0.90 16.38 5.57
C ARG A 197 0.89 15.07 4.80
N ARG A 198 2.07 14.71 4.28
CA ARG A 198 2.34 13.37 3.82
C ARG A 198 2.29 12.44 5.03
N LEU A 199 1.43 11.44 5.01
CA LEU A 199 1.16 10.63 6.20
C LEU A 199 2.35 9.74 6.62
N ASP A 200 3.30 9.49 5.73
CA ASP A 200 4.57 8.84 6.07
C ASP A 200 5.45 9.69 7.01
N GLU A 201 5.27 11.02 7.04
CA GLU A 201 6.03 11.95 7.88
C GLU A 201 5.29 12.43 9.16
N ALA A 202 3.95 12.31 9.23
CA ALA A 202 3.16 12.71 10.40
C ALA A 202 3.38 11.78 11.62
N SER A 203 2.97 12.13 12.84
CA SER A 203 2.88 11.16 13.97
C SER A 203 1.54 10.41 13.91
N PRO A 204 1.48 9.10 14.20
CA PRO A 204 0.26 8.33 13.98
C PRO A 204 -0.81 8.78 14.96
N LEU A 205 -2.05 8.91 14.49
CA LEU A 205 -3.20 9.07 15.37
C LEU A 205 -3.19 7.90 16.37
N PRO A 206 -3.47 8.13 17.68
CA PRO A 206 -3.49 7.06 18.66
C PRO A 206 -4.41 5.93 18.20
N GLY A 207 -3.87 4.72 18.07
CA GLY A 207 -4.64 3.53 17.64
C GLY A 207 -4.67 3.28 16.12
N SER A 208 -4.08 4.14 15.29
CA SER A 208 -3.93 3.88 13.85
C SER A 208 -2.64 3.14 13.54
N SER A 209 -2.72 2.16 12.65
CA SER A 209 -1.57 1.41 12.16
C SER A 209 -0.62 2.32 11.38
N PRO A 210 0.71 2.20 11.58
CA PRO A 210 1.70 2.83 10.72
C PRO A 210 1.58 2.42 9.25
N LEU A 211 0.94 1.28 8.94
CA LEU A 211 0.79 0.81 7.57
C LEU A 211 -0.21 1.62 6.76
N LEU A 212 -1.13 2.36 7.41
CA LEU A 212 -2.02 3.33 6.76
C LEU A 212 -1.30 4.50 6.07
N ARG A 213 0.02 4.57 6.21
CA ARG A 213 0.89 5.60 5.63
C ARG A 213 1.58 5.12 4.37
N LEU A 214 1.54 3.82 4.11
CA LEU A 214 2.14 3.27 2.91
C LEU A 214 1.42 3.85 1.68
N PRO A 215 2.15 4.09 0.58
CA PRO A 215 1.54 4.56 -0.65
C PRO A 215 0.41 3.62 -1.09
N GLY A 216 -0.71 4.21 -1.51
CA GLY A 216 -1.91 3.45 -1.88
C GLY A 216 -2.76 2.95 -0.74
N ALA A 217 -2.38 3.16 0.53
CA ALA A 217 -3.17 2.69 1.65
C ALA A 217 -4.56 3.37 1.69
N VAL A 218 -5.59 2.56 1.50
CA VAL A 218 -6.99 2.93 1.70
C VAL A 218 -7.42 2.47 3.08
N ALA A 219 -8.04 3.37 3.86
CA ALA A 219 -8.48 3.05 5.22
C ALA A 219 -9.67 2.09 5.20
N SER A 220 -9.68 1.14 6.13
CA SER A 220 -10.80 0.20 6.30
C SER A 220 -11.97 0.85 7.01
N GLU A 221 -13.16 0.74 6.42
CA GLU A 221 -14.43 1.13 7.05
C GLU A 221 -14.81 0.14 8.17
N GLN A 222 -14.52 -1.15 7.99
CA GLN A 222 -14.86 -2.20 8.96
C GLN A 222 -13.92 -2.23 10.16
N HIS A 223 -12.66 -1.85 9.95
CA HIS A 223 -11.63 -1.85 10.98
C HIS A 223 -10.90 -0.49 11.00
N PRO A 224 -11.49 0.53 11.63
CA PRO A 224 -10.89 1.86 11.71
C PRO A 224 -9.46 1.80 12.25
N GLY A 225 -8.54 2.48 11.56
CA GLY A 225 -7.12 2.47 11.92
C GLY A 225 -6.28 1.40 11.21
N LEU A 226 -6.88 0.51 10.40
CA LEU A 226 -6.14 -0.44 9.56
C LEU A 226 -6.31 -0.14 8.06
N ALA A 227 -5.32 -0.53 7.26
CA ALA A 227 -5.43 -0.47 5.80
C ALA A 227 -6.32 -1.60 5.27
N ALA A 228 -7.29 -1.28 4.42
CA ALA A 228 -8.08 -2.27 3.69
C ALA A 228 -7.27 -2.90 2.55
N HIS A 229 -6.53 -2.07 1.81
CA HIS A 229 -5.71 -2.45 0.66
C HIS A 229 -4.70 -1.33 0.34
N TYR A 230 -3.73 -1.61 -0.54
CA TYR A 230 -2.60 -0.73 -0.91
C TYR A 230 -2.56 -0.45 -2.43
N GLY A 231 -3.66 0.08 -3.00
CA GLY A 231 -3.80 0.32 -4.44
C GLY A 231 -5.01 -0.40 -5.02
N GLU A 232 -4.88 -1.08 -6.15
CA GLU A 232 -5.98 -1.82 -6.77
C GLU A 232 -6.15 -3.23 -6.14
N PRO A 233 -7.34 -3.61 -5.63
CA PRO A 233 -7.53 -4.87 -4.90
C PRO A 233 -7.19 -6.14 -5.69
N LEU A 234 -7.51 -6.19 -6.99
CA LEU A 234 -7.29 -7.39 -7.82
C LEU A 234 -5.80 -7.63 -8.15
N PRO A 235 -5.03 -6.63 -8.63
CA PRO A 235 -3.58 -6.73 -8.71
C PRO A 235 -2.92 -7.09 -7.38
N GLU A 236 -3.36 -6.47 -6.29
CA GLU A 236 -2.84 -6.76 -4.95
C GLU A 236 -3.09 -8.21 -4.53
N GLN A 237 -4.30 -8.74 -4.76
CA GLN A 237 -4.61 -10.15 -4.52
C GLN A 237 -3.66 -11.07 -5.30
N ARG A 238 -3.42 -10.81 -6.60
CA ARG A 238 -2.50 -11.63 -7.41
C ARG A 238 -1.07 -11.56 -6.90
N ARG A 239 -0.62 -10.38 -6.44
CA ARG A 239 0.70 -10.24 -5.79
C ARG A 239 0.76 -11.00 -4.48
N LEU A 240 -0.30 -10.98 -3.69
CA LEU A 240 -0.41 -11.73 -2.44
C LEU A 240 -0.32 -13.24 -2.70
N GLU A 241 -1.06 -13.74 -3.69
CA GLU A 241 -1.01 -15.14 -4.13
C GLU A 241 0.38 -15.54 -4.65
N ALA A 242 1.10 -14.62 -5.29
CA ALA A 242 2.49 -14.82 -5.73
C ALA A 242 3.52 -14.66 -4.59
N GLY A 243 3.09 -14.37 -3.35
CA GLY A 243 3.97 -14.11 -2.21
C GLY A 243 4.66 -12.74 -2.25
N ALA A 244 4.32 -11.85 -3.18
CA ALA A 244 4.94 -10.52 -3.32
C ALA A 244 4.21 -9.40 -2.55
N ALA A 245 3.15 -9.71 -1.80
CA ALA A 245 2.39 -8.74 -1.00
C ALA A 245 2.04 -9.28 0.40
N PHE A 246 1.44 -8.43 1.22
CA PHE A 246 0.97 -8.73 2.57
C PHE A 246 -0.34 -8.01 2.85
N VAL A 247 -1.06 -8.46 3.87
CA VAL A 247 -2.27 -7.82 4.38
C VAL A 247 -2.09 -7.59 5.88
N GLU A 248 -2.54 -6.45 6.37
CA GLU A 248 -2.65 -6.23 7.82
C GLU A 248 -3.93 -6.87 8.33
N LEU A 249 -3.83 -7.74 9.34
CA LEU A 249 -4.98 -8.43 9.89
C LEU A 249 -5.45 -7.74 11.18
N PRO A 250 -6.78 -7.59 11.38
CA PRO A 250 -7.34 -7.09 12.63
C PRO A 250 -7.17 -8.16 13.71
N ARG A 251 -6.00 -8.22 14.33
CA ARG A 251 -5.66 -9.23 15.35
C ARG A 251 -4.89 -8.60 16.49
N SER A 252 -5.13 -9.12 17.68
CA SER A 252 -4.43 -8.72 18.90
C SER A 252 -3.53 -9.84 19.39
N VAL A 253 -2.44 -9.46 20.06
CA VAL A 253 -1.42 -10.40 20.54
C VAL A 253 -1.37 -10.40 22.06
N VAL A 254 -1.43 -11.60 22.64
CA VAL A 254 -1.23 -11.87 24.07
C VAL A 254 -0.01 -12.78 24.20
N SER A 255 0.85 -12.57 25.19
CA SER A 255 1.95 -13.47 25.50
C SER A 255 1.70 -14.22 26.80
N VAL A 256 2.23 -15.43 26.86
CA VAL A 256 2.37 -16.22 28.08
C VAL A 256 3.84 -16.61 28.22
N THR A 257 4.54 -16.00 29.17
CA THR A 257 5.95 -16.31 29.46
C THR A 257 6.05 -17.31 30.60
N GLY A 258 7.20 -17.99 30.70
CA GLY A 258 7.54 -18.87 31.83
C GLY A 258 7.81 -20.32 31.44
N PRO A 259 8.45 -21.10 32.33
CA PRO A 259 8.82 -22.49 32.06
C PRO A 259 7.60 -23.42 31.88
N ASP A 260 6.49 -23.13 32.57
CA ASP A 260 5.30 -23.99 32.57
C ASP A 260 4.25 -23.56 31.53
N ARG A 261 4.54 -22.57 30.67
CA ARG A 261 3.55 -21.95 29.77
C ARG A 261 2.81 -22.93 28.88
N LEU A 262 3.51 -23.91 28.29
CA LEU A 262 2.90 -24.87 27.35
C LEU A 262 2.09 -25.94 28.08
N SER A 263 2.61 -26.50 29.18
CA SER A 263 1.87 -27.48 29.99
C SER A 263 0.63 -26.87 30.64
N TRP A 264 0.73 -25.61 31.05
CA TRP A 264 -0.40 -24.86 31.59
C TRP A 264 -1.48 -24.60 30.53
N LEU A 265 -1.11 -24.05 29.36
CA LEU A 265 -2.05 -23.83 28.26
C LEU A 265 -2.68 -25.13 27.76
N ASP A 266 -1.92 -26.22 27.66
CA ASP A 266 -2.41 -27.56 27.27
C ASP A 266 -3.50 -28.06 28.23
N SER A 267 -3.36 -27.80 29.54
CA SER A 267 -4.32 -28.28 30.55
C SER A 267 -5.69 -27.59 30.55
N MET A 268 -5.81 -26.43 29.91
CA MET A 268 -7.03 -25.60 29.95
C MET A 268 -7.60 -25.26 28.56
N THR A 269 -6.99 -25.79 27.50
CA THR A 269 -7.41 -25.54 26.13
C THR A 269 -7.59 -26.84 25.36
N SER A 270 -8.26 -26.79 24.22
CA SER A 270 -8.63 -27.98 23.46
C SER A 270 -7.48 -28.65 22.71
N GLN A 271 -6.33 -27.99 22.58
CA GLN A 271 -5.21 -28.44 21.76
C GLN A 271 -4.06 -29.01 22.61
N ARG A 272 -3.39 -30.04 22.07
CA ARG A 272 -2.11 -30.49 22.62
C ARG A 272 -1.01 -29.51 22.25
N LEU A 273 -0.52 -28.77 23.24
CA LEU A 273 0.54 -27.78 23.11
C LEU A 273 1.85 -28.25 23.75
N THR A 274 1.78 -29.27 24.61
CA THR A 274 2.94 -29.95 25.16
C THR A 274 3.77 -30.59 24.04
N GLY A 275 5.03 -30.17 23.92
CA GLY A 275 5.96 -30.65 22.89
C GLY A 275 6.02 -29.80 21.62
N LEU A 276 5.36 -28.64 21.59
CA LEU A 276 5.55 -27.65 20.53
C LEU A 276 7.02 -27.19 20.55
N ALA A 277 7.75 -27.45 19.45
CA ALA A 277 9.13 -27.01 19.32
C ALA A 277 9.18 -25.47 19.13
N PRO A 278 10.30 -24.80 19.48
CA PRO A 278 10.47 -23.39 19.16
C PRO A 278 10.26 -23.12 17.66
N GLY A 279 9.39 -22.17 17.33
CA GLY A 279 8.94 -21.82 15.99
C GLY A 279 7.74 -22.64 15.51
N GLY A 280 7.30 -23.62 16.31
CA GLY A 280 6.09 -24.39 16.06
C GLY A 280 4.83 -23.54 16.26
N SER A 281 3.81 -23.84 15.47
CA SER A 281 2.53 -23.17 15.52
C SER A 281 1.36 -24.14 15.67
N ALA A 282 0.32 -23.71 16.37
CA ALA A 282 -0.91 -24.47 16.55
C ALA A 282 -2.13 -23.55 16.64
N GLU A 283 -3.32 -24.12 16.58
CA GLU A 283 -4.57 -23.43 16.91
C GLU A 283 -5.21 -24.11 18.11
N THR A 284 -5.71 -23.32 19.05
CA THR A 284 -6.37 -23.81 20.27
C THR A 284 -7.65 -23.03 20.58
N LEU A 285 -8.58 -23.69 21.26
CA LEU A 285 -9.85 -23.12 21.72
C LEU A 285 -9.94 -23.22 23.24
N VAL A 286 -10.50 -22.19 23.87
CA VAL A 286 -11.01 -22.21 25.24
C VAL A 286 -12.51 -22.46 25.14
N LEU A 287 -12.98 -23.48 25.83
CA LEU A 287 -14.38 -23.90 25.81
C LEU A 287 -15.00 -23.72 27.20
N ASP A 288 -16.28 -23.36 27.24
CA ASP A 288 -17.06 -23.41 28.48
C ASP A 288 -17.36 -24.86 28.89
N GLN A 289 -17.96 -25.03 30.07
CA GLN A 289 -18.39 -26.34 30.58
C GLN A 289 -19.43 -27.06 29.69
N ASN A 290 -20.07 -26.36 28.75
CA ASN A 290 -21.03 -26.91 27.79
C ASN A 290 -20.37 -27.19 26.43
N GLY A 291 -19.06 -26.95 26.26
CA GLY A 291 -18.33 -27.11 25.01
C GLY A 291 -18.50 -25.96 24.01
N ARG A 292 -19.03 -24.80 24.41
CA ARG A 292 -19.13 -23.60 23.57
C ARG A 292 -17.79 -22.88 23.54
N ILE A 293 -17.44 -22.30 22.40
CA ILE A 293 -16.20 -21.54 22.24
C ILE A 293 -16.34 -20.21 22.99
N GLU A 294 -15.51 -20.03 24.02
CA GLU A 294 -15.34 -18.75 24.71
C GLU A 294 -14.20 -17.95 24.06
N HIS A 295 -13.07 -18.62 23.79
CA HIS A 295 -11.93 -17.99 23.15
C HIS A 295 -11.30 -18.88 22.09
N ALA A 296 -10.73 -18.26 21.05
CA ALA A 296 -9.94 -18.93 20.04
C ALA A 296 -8.61 -18.20 19.88
N ALA A 297 -7.50 -18.95 19.82
CA ALA A 297 -6.17 -18.38 19.73
C ALA A 297 -5.29 -19.19 18.77
N ARG A 298 -4.45 -18.48 18.02
CA ARG A 298 -3.35 -19.05 17.26
C ARG A 298 -2.09 -18.96 18.09
N VAL A 299 -1.43 -20.09 18.30
CA VAL A 299 -0.28 -20.20 19.21
C VAL A 299 1.00 -20.31 18.40
N VAL A 300 2.02 -19.56 18.78
CA VAL A 300 3.41 -19.72 18.32
C VAL A 300 4.32 -19.71 19.54
N ASP A 301 5.13 -20.74 19.71
CA ASP A 301 6.11 -20.78 20.81
C ASP A 301 7.50 -20.42 20.31
N ASP A 302 8.21 -19.50 20.98
CA ASP A 302 9.59 -19.12 20.62
C ASP A 302 10.66 -19.80 21.48
N GLY A 303 10.28 -20.76 22.32
CA GLY A 303 11.14 -21.45 23.28
C GLY A 303 11.17 -20.82 24.67
N ALA A 304 10.79 -19.54 24.81
CA ALA A 304 10.68 -18.85 26.10
C ALA A 304 9.26 -18.31 26.39
N THR A 305 8.53 -17.96 25.33
CA THR A 305 7.23 -17.30 25.35
C THR A 305 6.30 -17.98 24.35
N ALA A 306 5.07 -18.25 24.80
CA ALA A 306 3.98 -18.67 23.94
C ALA A 306 3.19 -17.42 23.54
N TRP A 307 3.16 -17.12 22.25
CA TRP A 307 2.47 -15.98 21.67
C TRP A 307 1.11 -16.43 21.14
N LEU A 308 0.06 -15.77 21.62
CA LEU A 308 -1.34 -16.05 21.30
C LEU A 308 -1.88 -14.91 20.43
N VAL A 309 -2.29 -15.22 19.21
CA VAL A 309 -2.98 -14.28 18.32
C VAL A 309 -4.48 -14.54 18.41
N ALA A 310 -5.24 -13.54 18.82
CA ALA A 310 -6.69 -13.61 19.03
C ALA A 310 -7.43 -12.52 18.23
N GLU A 311 -8.75 -12.64 18.16
CA GLU A 311 -9.60 -11.54 17.68
C GLU A 311 -9.46 -10.32 18.60
N PRO A 312 -9.50 -9.08 18.07
CA PRO A 312 -9.28 -7.87 18.84
C PRO A 312 -10.23 -7.72 20.03
N GLU A 313 -11.52 -7.97 19.81
CA GLU A 313 -12.56 -7.94 20.83
C GLU A 313 -12.41 -9.02 21.91
N ASN A 314 -11.61 -10.05 21.65
CA ASN A 314 -11.49 -11.21 22.52
C ASN A 314 -10.16 -11.27 23.29
N ALA A 315 -9.16 -10.50 22.89
CA ALA A 315 -7.81 -10.58 23.46
C ALA A 315 -7.76 -10.22 24.95
N SER A 316 -8.37 -9.10 25.36
CA SER A 316 -8.37 -8.70 26.77
C SER A 316 -9.22 -9.64 27.64
N GLY A 317 -10.29 -10.21 27.07
CA GLY A 317 -11.09 -11.26 27.71
C GLY A 317 -10.26 -12.52 27.96
N LEU A 318 -9.56 -13.00 26.94
CA LEU A 318 -8.65 -14.15 27.01
C LEU A 318 -7.52 -13.91 28.02
N ALA A 319 -6.85 -12.75 27.98
CA ALA A 319 -5.77 -12.42 28.92
C ALA A 319 -6.26 -12.40 30.37
N SER A 320 -7.43 -11.79 30.61
CA SER A 320 -8.05 -11.74 31.95
C SER A 320 -8.47 -13.13 32.43
N TRP A 321 -8.96 -13.98 31.53
CA TRP A 321 -9.32 -15.36 31.86
C TRP A 321 -8.07 -16.18 32.22
N LEU A 322 -7.01 -16.09 31.41
CA LEU A 322 -5.72 -16.73 31.67
C LEU A 322 -5.14 -16.29 33.01
N ASP A 323 -5.17 -15.00 33.33
CA ASP A 323 -4.66 -14.48 34.60
C ASP A 323 -5.42 -15.04 35.82
N ARG A 324 -6.75 -15.20 35.74
CA ARG A 324 -7.55 -15.82 36.81
C ARG A 324 -7.23 -17.30 37.01
N MET A 325 -6.85 -18.01 35.93
CA MET A 325 -6.50 -19.43 35.99
C MET A 325 -5.05 -19.68 36.41
N ARG A 326 -4.26 -18.61 36.58
CA ARG A 326 -2.87 -18.68 37.05
C ARG A 326 -2.85 -18.88 38.57
N PHE A 327 -3.08 -20.11 39.03
CA PHE A 327 -2.89 -20.46 40.43
C PHE A 327 -1.62 -21.30 40.58
N MET A 328 -0.63 -20.81 41.34
CA MET A 328 0.62 -21.50 41.73
C MET A 328 1.67 -21.78 40.63
N LEU A 329 1.41 -21.46 39.36
CA LEU A 329 2.34 -21.70 38.25
C LEU A 329 3.21 -20.49 37.90
N ARG A 330 4.44 -20.74 37.42
CA ARG A 330 5.43 -19.71 37.07
C ARG A 330 5.19 -19.15 35.67
N VAL A 331 4.05 -18.49 35.47
CA VAL A 331 3.68 -17.89 34.19
C VAL A 331 3.28 -16.43 34.33
N GLU A 332 3.53 -15.61 33.31
CA GLU A 332 3.04 -14.23 33.24
C GLU A 332 2.30 -14.01 31.93
N VAL A 333 1.17 -13.32 32.01
CA VAL A 333 0.31 -13.02 30.87
C VAL A 333 0.37 -11.53 30.60
N ALA A 334 0.62 -11.13 29.35
CA ALA A 334 0.66 -9.72 28.97
C ALA A 334 0.04 -9.49 27.58
N GLU A 335 -0.66 -8.37 27.43
CA GLU A 335 -1.14 -7.89 26.13
C GLU A 335 -0.07 -7.07 25.42
N HIS A 336 -0.01 -7.16 24.10
CA HIS A 336 0.99 -6.50 23.27
C HIS A 336 0.35 -5.64 22.17
N PRO A 337 -0.28 -4.50 22.52
CA PRO A 337 -0.89 -3.58 21.55
C PRO A 337 0.15 -2.89 20.64
N GLU A 338 1.44 -2.99 20.94
CA GLU A 338 2.53 -2.53 20.07
C GLU A 338 2.88 -3.50 18.92
N LEU A 339 2.27 -4.70 18.91
CA LEU A 339 2.46 -5.69 17.87
C LEU A 339 1.31 -5.64 16.85
N ALA A 340 1.66 -5.62 15.57
CA ALA A 340 0.71 -5.80 14.47
C ALA A 340 0.87 -7.21 13.87
N VAL A 341 -0.21 -7.78 13.37
CA VAL A 341 -0.22 -9.10 12.73
C VAL A 341 -0.41 -8.94 11.23
N LEU A 342 0.51 -9.50 10.46
CA LEU A 342 0.48 -9.47 9.00
C LEU A 342 0.14 -10.86 8.45
N GLY A 343 -0.82 -10.92 7.55
CA GLY A 343 -1.09 -12.08 6.72
C GLY A 343 -0.23 -12.04 5.46
N ALA A 344 0.44 -13.15 5.15
CA ALA A 344 1.15 -13.30 3.90
C ALA A 344 1.15 -14.77 3.46
N VAL A 345 1.29 -14.97 2.16
CA VAL A 345 1.50 -16.30 1.60
C VAL A 345 2.99 -16.66 1.73
N ASP A 346 3.28 -17.94 1.91
CA ASP A 346 4.64 -18.48 2.00
C ASP A 346 5.57 -17.97 0.91
N GLY A 347 6.84 -17.75 1.26
CA GLY A 347 7.85 -17.23 0.32
C GLY A 347 7.93 -15.70 0.26
N SER A 348 7.08 -14.98 1.01
CA SER A 348 7.05 -13.51 0.98
C SER A 348 8.30 -12.78 1.47
N GLY A 349 9.25 -13.48 2.07
CA GLY A 349 10.50 -12.90 2.55
C GLY A 349 10.31 -11.84 3.64
N LEU A 350 9.09 -11.65 4.15
CA LEU A 350 8.79 -10.65 5.17
C LEU A 350 9.51 -11.00 6.47
N PRO A 351 10.33 -10.08 7.00
CA PRO A 351 10.89 -10.26 8.34
C PRO A 351 9.77 -10.40 9.38
N ALA A 352 9.89 -11.35 10.30
CA ALA A 352 9.01 -11.48 11.46
C ALA A 352 9.76 -11.07 12.73
N CYS A 353 9.02 -10.71 13.79
CA CYS A 353 9.63 -10.53 15.10
C CYS A 353 10.33 -11.81 15.56
N ALA A 354 11.46 -11.68 16.25
CA ALA A 354 12.14 -12.80 16.87
C ALA A 354 12.69 -12.40 18.26
N PRO A 355 11.82 -12.16 19.27
CA PRO A 355 12.26 -11.66 20.58
C PRO A 355 13.25 -12.60 21.26
N ALA A 356 13.06 -13.92 21.12
CA ALA A 356 13.96 -14.96 21.61
C ALA A 356 14.90 -15.53 20.52
N GLY A 357 15.06 -14.84 19.39
CA GLY A 357 15.86 -15.31 18.24
C GLY A 357 15.13 -16.32 17.32
N VAL A 358 13.89 -16.69 17.65
CA VAL A 358 13.02 -17.52 16.80
C VAL A 358 11.93 -16.65 16.16
N PRO A 359 11.77 -16.67 14.82
CA PRO A 359 10.74 -15.89 14.13
C PRO A 359 9.31 -16.28 14.56
N LEU A 360 8.51 -15.29 14.93
CA LEU A 360 7.10 -15.42 15.27
C LEU A 360 6.27 -15.53 13.99
N VAL A 361 6.15 -16.75 13.52
CA VAL A 361 5.41 -17.11 12.30
C VAL A 361 4.41 -18.18 12.65
N TRP A 362 3.13 -17.82 12.65
CA TRP A 362 2.06 -18.80 12.69
C TRP A 362 1.81 -19.32 11.29
N ILE A 363 1.90 -20.63 11.08
CA ILE A 363 1.56 -21.28 9.82
C ILE A 363 0.18 -21.91 9.98
N ASP A 364 -0.71 -21.63 9.03
CA ASP A 364 -2.05 -22.18 9.02
C ASP A 364 -2.02 -23.71 8.85
N PRO A 365 -2.46 -24.50 9.85
CA PRO A 365 -2.47 -25.95 9.77
C PRO A 365 -3.59 -26.52 8.88
N TRP A 366 -4.41 -25.69 8.22
CA TRP A 366 -5.54 -26.15 7.40
C TRP A 366 -5.18 -27.25 6.37
N ARG A 367 -3.93 -27.29 5.88
CA ARG A 367 -3.43 -28.33 4.98
C ARG A 367 -2.76 -29.51 5.69
N GLU A 368 -2.26 -29.33 6.90
CA GLU A 368 -1.51 -30.33 7.69
C GLU A 368 -2.05 -30.33 9.13
N VAL A 369 -2.78 -31.38 9.48
CA VAL A 369 -3.38 -31.52 10.82
C VAL A 369 -2.27 -31.60 11.88
N ALA A 370 -2.20 -30.61 12.77
CA ALA A 370 -1.30 -30.65 13.92
C ALA A 370 -1.60 -31.87 14.81
N ALA A 371 -0.58 -32.41 15.48
CA ALA A 371 -0.75 -33.60 16.32
C ALA A 371 -1.80 -33.36 17.43
N GLY A 372 -2.95 -34.04 17.34
CA GLY A 372 -4.07 -33.88 18.27
C GLY A 372 -5.30 -33.17 17.69
N ALA A 373 -5.20 -32.55 16.51
CA ALA A 373 -6.33 -31.97 15.80
C ALA A 373 -7.09 -33.04 14.97
N GLY A 374 -8.39 -32.80 14.72
CA GLY A 374 -9.23 -33.64 13.85
C GLY A 374 -9.57 -32.91 12.55
N SER A 375 -9.51 -33.60 11.41
CA SER A 375 -10.05 -33.11 10.13
C SER A 375 -11.15 -34.05 9.65
N THR A 376 -12.28 -33.51 9.22
CA THR A 376 -13.42 -34.26 8.67
C THR A 376 -13.31 -34.49 7.17
N ARG A 377 -12.21 -34.12 6.51
CA ARG A 377 -12.04 -34.30 5.06
C ARG A 377 -11.26 -35.60 4.75
N PRO A 378 -11.81 -36.53 3.93
CA PRO A 378 -11.01 -37.65 3.43
C PRO A 378 -9.90 -37.12 2.50
N PRO A 379 -8.73 -37.76 2.45
CA PRO A 379 -7.64 -37.37 1.56
C PRO A 379 -8.05 -37.63 0.10
N SER A 380 -8.66 -36.64 -0.57
CA SER A 380 -9.05 -36.77 -1.97
C SER A 380 -7.85 -36.53 -2.90
N SER A 381 -7.52 -37.51 -3.72
CA SER A 381 -6.48 -37.53 -4.76
C SER A 381 -6.89 -36.80 -6.05
N THR A 382 -7.55 -35.66 -5.95
CA THR A 382 -7.83 -34.81 -7.12
C THR A 382 -7.85 -33.34 -6.70
N PRO A 383 -7.08 -32.47 -7.38
CA PRO A 383 -6.99 -31.07 -7.03
C PRO A 383 -8.30 -30.40 -7.42
N ALA A 384 -9.14 -30.09 -6.43
CA ALA A 384 -10.13 -29.04 -6.62
C ALA A 384 -9.32 -27.76 -6.89
N THR A 385 -9.41 -27.28 -8.14
CA THR A 385 -8.81 -26.08 -8.72
C THR A 385 -8.04 -25.24 -7.71
N THR A 386 -6.78 -25.65 -7.55
CA THR A 386 -5.83 -25.14 -6.58
C THR A 386 -4.92 -24.20 -7.35
N GLY A 387 -5.11 -22.89 -7.18
CA GLY A 387 -4.02 -21.94 -7.41
C GLY A 387 -2.94 -22.22 -6.37
N ALA A 388 -1.74 -22.57 -6.86
CA ALA A 388 -0.44 -22.67 -6.20
C ALA A 388 -0.38 -23.09 -4.71
N GLY A 389 0.35 -24.18 -4.45
CA GLY A 389 0.70 -24.65 -3.11
C GLY A 389 1.59 -23.66 -2.37
N ALA A 390 0.98 -22.77 -1.60
CA ALA A 390 1.68 -21.92 -0.66
C ALA A 390 0.94 -21.92 0.68
N ARG A 391 1.68 -22.03 1.80
CA ARG A 391 1.08 -22.02 3.14
C ARG A 391 0.71 -20.58 3.49
N PRO A 392 -0.52 -20.31 3.95
CA PRO A 392 -0.82 -19.03 4.58
C PRO A 392 -0.02 -18.93 5.88
N SER A 393 0.72 -17.83 6.07
CA SER A 393 1.44 -17.55 7.31
C SER A 393 1.03 -16.19 7.87
N CYS A 394 0.68 -16.16 9.16
CA CYS A 394 0.46 -14.93 9.91
C CYS A 394 1.72 -14.61 10.71
N ARG A 395 2.26 -13.40 10.58
CA ARG A 395 3.54 -12.98 11.18
C ARG A 395 3.32 -11.79 12.09
N ALA A 396 3.78 -11.86 13.33
CA ALA A 396 3.72 -10.73 14.26
C ALA A 396 4.94 -9.82 14.09
N ARG A 397 4.74 -8.49 14.10
CA ARG A 397 5.79 -7.47 14.02
C ARG A 397 5.66 -6.43 15.12
N ARG A 398 6.81 -6.01 15.66
CA ARG A 398 6.95 -5.03 16.74
C ARG A 398 7.30 -3.68 16.16
N TRP A 399 6.47 -2.69 16.49
CA TRP A 399 6.75 -1.32 16.16
C TRP A 399 7.39 -0.62 17.37
N ARG A 400 8.61 -0.12 17.18
CA ARG A 400 9.27 0.69 18.21
C ARG A 400 8.60 2.07 18.24
N ARG A 401 7.85 2.36 19.32
CA ARG A 401 7.65 3.74 19.76
C ARG A 401 9.03 4.26 20.17
N SER A 402 9.55 5.26 19.47
CA SER A 402 10.80 5.92 19.85
C SER A 402 10.51 7.01 20.88
N PRO A 403 11.15 7.00 22.05
CA PRO A 403 11.44 8.21 22.79
C PRO A 403 12.92 8.60 22.59
N SER A 404 13.09 9.81 22.08
CA SER A 404 14.17 10.79 22.35
C SER A 404 15.64 10.36 22.47
N ARG A 405 16.45 11.08 21.66
CA ARG A 405 17.78 11.63 21.97
C ARG A 405 18.84 10.65 22.48
N CYS A 406 19.70 10.19 21.56
CA CYS A 406 21.10 9.92 21.89
C CYS A 406 21.93 11.19 21.64
N ALA A 407 22.61 11.62 22.71
CA ALA A 407 23.49 12.76 22.77
C ALA A 407 24.62 12.69 21.72
N ARG A 408 24.95 13.85 21.17
CA ARG A 408 26.17 14.05 20.37
C ARG A 408 27.37 13.88 21.29
N GLY A 409 28.03 12.74 21.20
CA GLY A 409 29.39 12.50 21.69
C GLY A 409 30.33 12.46 20.49
N SER A 410 31.25 13.42 20.46
CA SER A 410 32.30 13.67 19.47
C SER A 410 33.38 12.58 19.43
N GLY A 411 33.75 12.11 18.23
CA GLY A 411 34.99 11.36 17.98
C GLY A 411 35.03 10.75 16.57
N PRO A 412 36.13 10.90 15.79
CA PRO A 412 36.13 10.59 14.35
C PRO A 412 36.36 9.10 14.06
N CYS A 413 35.57 8.52 13.14
CA CYS A 413 35.83 7.21 12.55
C CYS A 413 37.01 7.28 11.55
N PRO A 414 37.94 6.31 11.55
CA PRO A 414 39.01 6.23 10.57
C PRO A 414 38.50 5.65 9.24
N ALA A 415 39.10 6.14 8.16
CA ALA A 415 38.77 5.85 6.77
C ALA A 415 38.91 4.37 6.39
N CYS A 416 37.85 3.80 5.79
CA CYS A 416 37.94 2.56 5.02
C CYS A 416 38.33 2.87 3.57
N SER A 417 39.48 2.34 3.15
CA SER A 417 39.94 2.33 1.75
C SER A 417 39.15 1.30 0.92
N PRO A 418 38.96 1.50 -0.40
CA PRO A 418 38.21 0.57 -1.24
C PRO A 418 39.02 -0.70 -1.56
N PRO A 419 38.38 -1.86 -1.81
CA PRO A 419 39.08 -3.10 -2.10
C PRO A 419 39.67 -3.11 -3.51
N ARG A 420 40.91 -3.62 -3.58
CA ARG A 420 41.70 -3.87 -4.80
C ARG A 420 41.01 -4.92 -5.69
N ARG A 421 40.98 -4.66 -7.00
CA ARG A 421 40.60 -5.63 -8.04
C ARG A 421 41.58 -6.81 -8.05
N CYS A 422 41.06 -8.03 -7.95
CA CYS A 422 41.80 -9.25 -8.25
C CYS A 422 41.97 -9.40 -9.77
N GLY A 423 43.20 -9.63 -10.21
CA GLY A 423 43.55 -9.88 -11.60
C GLY A 423 43.16 -11.27 -12.09
N SER A 424 42.87 -11.38 -13.38
CA SER A 424 42.80 -12.65 -14.13
C SER A 424 43.98 -12.71 -15.12
N PRO A 425 44.67 -13.85 -15.28
CA PRO A 425 45.77 -14.02 -16.22
C PRO A 425 45.29 -14.37 -17.65
N PRO A 426 46.18 -14.29 -18.67
CA PRO A 426 45.78 -14.03 -20.05
C PRO A 426 45.78 -15.26 -20.98
N GLY A 427 45.00 -15.14 -22.06
CA GLY A 427 45.43 -15.58 -23.40
C GLY A 427 44.71 -16.79 -24.01
N ALA A 428 43.89 -16.53 -25.03
CA ALA A 428 43.85 -17.37 -26.23
C ALA A 428 43.34 -16.54 -27.42
N ARG A 429 44.10 -16.62 -28.52
CA ARG A 429 43.97 -15.82 -29.74
C ARG A 429 42.88 -16.39 -30.65
N GLY A 430 42.25 -15.50 -31.41
CA GLY A 430 42.12 -15.71 -32.87
C GLY A 430 40.70 -15.80 -33.44
N ARG A 431 40.37 -14.74 -34.18
CA ARG A 431 39.88 -14.71 -35.58
C ARG A 431 38.58 -13.92 -35.78
N GLU A 432 38.77 -12.70 -36.27
CA GLU A 432 37.85 -11.99 -37.17
C GLU A 432 37.56 -12.81 -38.44
N PRO A 433 36.43 -12.54 -39.10
CA PRO A 433 36.55 -11.80 -40.34
C PRO A 433 35.57 -10.61 -40.46
N THR A 434 36.07 -9.59 -41.14
CA THR A 434 35.46 -8.33 -41.55
C THR A 434 34.41 -8.50 -42.67
N PRO A 435 33.60 -7.45 -42.97
CA PRO A 435 32.31 -7.54 -43.64
C PRO A 435 32.39 -7.37 -45.16
N THR A 436 31.31 -7.71 -45.87
CA THR A 436 31.12 -7.35 -47.28
C THR A 436 29.83 -6.56 -47.47
N SER A 437 29.95 -5.60 -48.39
CA SER A 437 29.19 -4.40 -48.64
C SER A 437 27.93 -4.54 -49.51
N ALA A 438 27.25 -3.39 -49.62
CA ALA A 438 26.40 -2.90 -50.72
C ALA A 438 24.91 -3.28 -50.61
N ALA A 439 23.99 -2.34 -50.34
CA ALA A 439 23.61 -1.13 -51.07
C ALA A 439 22.99 -1.40 -52.44
N SER A 440 21.67 -1.24 -52.54
CA SER A 440 21.03 -0.59 -53.69
C SER A 440 19.57 -0.25 -53.39
N ARG A 441 19.27 1.04 -53.57
CA ARG A 441 17.94 1.66 -53.63
C ARG A 441 17.18 1.14 -54.86
N THR A 442 15.85 1.11 -54.79
CA THR A 442 14.99 1.73 -55.80
C THR A 442 13.55 1.86 -55.30
N SER A 443 13.07 3.09 -55.34
CA SER A 443 11.70 3.56 -55.32
C SER A 443 10.85 2.99 -56.47
N SER A 444 9.52 2.88 -56.28
CA SER A 444 8.52 3.74 -56.96
C SER A 444 7.10 3.13 -57.03
N THR A 445 6.09 3.98 -56.74
CA THR A 445 4.71 4.04 -57.32
C THR A 445 3.74 2.84 -57.14
N GLY A 446 2.45 3.02 -56.84
CA GLY A 446 1.59 4.21 -56.76
C GLY A 446 0.10 3.88 -56.52
N CYS A 447 -0.70 4.95 -56.37
CA CYS A 447 -2.17 5.11 -56.57
C CYS A 447 -3.16 4.22 -55.77
N ALA A 448 -4.00 4.78 -54.88
CA ALA A 448 -5.33 5.41 -55.12
C ALA A 448 -6.43 4.37 -55.47
N ALA A 449 -7.65 4.28 -54.93
CA ALA A 449 -8.52 5.14 -54.10
C ALA A 449 -9.66 4.24 -53.49
N PRO A 450 -10.93 4.66 -53.24
CA PRO A 450 -11.47 4.88 -51.88
C PRO A 450 -12.82 4.16 -51.56
N CYS A 451 -13.32 4.43 -50.34
CA CYS A 451 -14.71 4.46 -49.84
C CYS A 451 -15.77 3.46 -50.38
N THR A 452 -16.38 2.76 -49.42
CA THR A 452 -17.84 2.81 -49.16
C THR A 452 -18.09 2.76 -47.67
#